data_AF-A0A7K3IXZ7-F1
#
_entry.id   AF-A0A7K3IXZ7-F1
#
_cell.length_a   1.000
_cell.length_b   1.000
_cell.length_c   1.000
_cell.angle_alpha   90.00
_cell.angle_beta   90.00
_cell.angle_gamma   90.00
#
_symmetry.space_group_name_H-M   'P 1'
#
loop_
_entity.id
_entity.type
_entity.pdbx_description
1 polymer ?
#
loop_
_entity_poly.entity_id
_entity_poly.type
_entity_poly.pdbx_seq_one_letter_code
_entity_poly.pdbx_strand_id
1 'polypeptide(L)'
;MKSILKQITENQDHTGDSERSRRSFIRKAAMGGIAIGSFMNMPVEETLEQMTSKVQRASRPSELKITDMRVAVINDSGRKPIIRLDTNQGIYGLGEVRDGADERYALMLKSRLLGLNPCNIEMLFRIIKQFGYHGRQGGGVSAVEMALWDLCGKAYGVPVWQLLGGR
;
A
#
# COMPACT_ATOMS: atom_id res chain seq x y z
N MET A 1 -21.27 -6.99 63.02
CA MET A 1 -20.61 -8.09 62.28
C MET A 1 -21.58 -8.99 61.48
N LYS A 2 -22.88 -8.63 61.33
CA LYS A 2 -23.87 -9.36 60.50
C LYS A 2 -24.13 -8.73 59.12
N SER A 3 -23.42 -7.65 58.76
CA SER A 3 -23.61 -6.94 57.49
C SER A 3 -22.56 -7.28 56.41
N ILE A 4 -21.46 -7.95 56.78
CA ILE A 4 -20.38 -8.32 55.85
C ILE A 4 -20.66 -9.70 55.21
N LEU A 5 -21.44 -10.55 55.89
CA LEU A 5 -21.87 -11.87 55.41
C LEU A 5 -23.00 -11.83 54.37
N LYS A 6 -23.56 -10.65 54.07
CA LYS A 6 -24.61 -10.51 53.03
C LYS A 6 -24.05 -10.22 51.64
N GLN A 7 -22.73 -9.99 51.52
CA GLN A 7 -22.06 -9.71 50.24
C GLN A 7 -21.45 -10.93 49.56
N ILE A 8 -21.51 -12.13 50.17
CA ILE A 8 -20.83 -13.33 49.66
C ILE A 8 -21.79 -14.40 49.12
N THR A 9 -23.11 -14.26 49.32
CA THR A 9 -24.07 -15.36 49.06
C THR A 9 -25.16 -15.09 48.01
N GLU A 10 -25.09 -14.01 47.23
CA GLU A 10 -26.12 -13.70 46.20
C GLU A 10 -25.58 -13.50 44.77
N ASN A 11 -24.36 -13.96 44.46
CA ASN A 11 -23.81 -13.91 43.09
C ASN A 11 -23.39 -15.29 42.58
N GLN A 12 -24.36 -16.18 42.46
CA GLN A 12 -24.31 -17.36 41.58
C GLN A 12 -25.73 -17.57 41.04
N ASP A 13 -26.01 -17.00 39.87
CA ASP A 13 -26.84 -17.62 38.83
C ASP A 13 -26.89 -16.70 37.62
N HIS A 14 -25.92 -16.86 36.72
CA HIS A 14 -26.09 -16.72 35.27
C HIS A 14 -24.93 -17.48 34.60
N THR A 15 -25.06 -18.79 34.59
CA THR A 15 -24.36 -19.67 33.65
C THR A 15 -24.88 -19.38 32.24
N GLY A 16 -24.07 -18.73 31.40
CA GLY A 16 -24.35 -18.68 29.97
C GLY A 16 -23.80 -17.47 29.22
N ASP A 17 -22.52 -17.49 28.86
CA ASP A 17 -22.06 -16.96 27.54
C ASP A 17 -20.67 -17.52 27.21
N SER A 18 -20.54 -18.84 27.03
CA SER A 18 -19.30 -19.49 26.57
C SER A 18 -19.46 -20.21 25.22
N GLU A 19 -20.43 -19.81 24.41
CA GLU A 19 -20.76 -20.47 23.13
C GLU A 19 -21.00 -19.47 21.99
N ARG A 20 -20.18 -18.40 21.90
CA ARG A 20 -19.94 -17.75 20.58
C ARG A 20 -18.93 -18.57 19.79
N SER A 21 -19.34 -19.79 19.51
CA SER A 21 -18.61 -20.76 18.69
C SER A 21 -18.32 -20.16 17.32
N ARG A 22 -17.09 -20.34 16.81
CA ARG A 22 -16.70 -20.01 15.42
C ARG A 22 -17.70 -20.56 14.39
N ARG A 23 -18.38 -21.65 14.73
CA ARG A 23 -19.48 -22.24 13.93
C ARG A 23 -20.68 -21.32 13.81
N SER A 24 -21.03 -20.56 14.85
CA SER A 24 -22.10 -19.57 14.79
C SER A 24 -21.73 -18.38 13.91
N PHE A 25 -20.45 -18.00 13.86
CA PHE A 25 -19.94 -16.96 12.97
C PHE A 25 -19.92 -17.41 11.50
N ILE A 26 -19.44 -18.63 11.21
CA ILE A 26 -19.47 -19.20 9.84
C ILE A 26 -20.92 -19.41 9.37
N ARG A 27 -21.82 -19.86 10.25
CA ARG A 27 -23.24 -20.03 9.94
C ARG A 27 -23.97 -18.70 9.71
N LYS A 28 -23.62 -17.65 10.46
CA LYS A 28 -24.11 -16.29 10.24
C LYS A 28 -23.52 -15.64 8.98
N ALA A 29 -22.25 -15.92 8.65
CA ALA A 29 -21.63 -15.49 7.40
C ALA A 29 -22.28 -16.17 6.17
N ALA A 30 -22.65 -17.45 6.30
CA ALA A 30 -23.41 -18.17 5.29
C ALA A 30 -24.84 -17.60 5.10
N MET A 31 -25.49 -17.13 6.17
CA MET A 31 -26.85 -16.55 6.05
C MET A 31 -26.88 -15.04 5.80
N GLY A 32 -25.76 -14.32 5.93
CA GLY A 32 -25.66 -12.87 5.75
C GLY A 32 -25.31 -12.42 4.33
N GLY A 33 -24.96 -13.35 3.44
CA GLY A 33 -24.71 -13.08 2.03
C GLY A 33 -25.97 -13.34 1.20
N ILE A 34 -26.68 -12.29 0.81
CA ILE A 34 -27.87 -12.29 -0.06
C ILE A 34 -27.61 -12.91 -1.47
N ALA A 35 -26.47 -13.56 -1.70
CA ALA A 35 -26.11 -14.16 -2.97
C ALA A 35 -26.20 -15.70 -3.04
N ILE A 36 -26.40 -16.43 -1.92
CA ILE A 36 -26.32 -17.91 -1.97
C ILE A 36 -27.39 -18.56 -2.85
N GLY A 37 -28.58 -17.94 -2.99
CA GLY A 37 -29.64 -18.48 -3.85
C GLY A 37 -29.28 -18.56 -5.33
N SER A 38 -28.36 -17.71 -5.82
CA SER A 38 -27.91 -17.73 -7.22
C SER A 38 -26.57 -18.47 -7.41
N PHE A 39 -25.91 -18.89 -6.32
CA PHE A 39 -24.60 -19.55 -6.36
C PHE A 39 -24.63 -21.05 -6.01
N MET A 40 -25.77 -21.63 -5.61
CA MET A 40 -25.85 -23.05 -5.25
C MET A 40 -25.58 -24.04 -6.40
N ASN A 41 -25.59 -23.59 -7.66
CA ASN A 41 -25.41 -24.42 -8.85
C ASN A 41 -24.12 -24.14 -9.64
N MET A 42 -23.23 -23.27 -9.15
CA MET A 42 -21.92 -23.04 -9.77
C MET A 42 -20.85 -23.94 -9.12
N PRO A 43 -19.88 -24.45 -9.89
CA PRO A 43 -18.69 -25.06 -9.31
C PRO A 43 -17.96 -24.07 -8.40
N VAL A 44 -17.33 -24.60 -7.35
CA VAL A 44 -16.69 -23.81 -6.29
C VAL A 44 -15.62 -22.88 -6.85
N GLU A 45 -14.87 -23.31 -7.86
CA GLU A 45 -13.91 -22.51 -8.62
C GLU A 45 -14.52 -21.24 -9.23
N GLU A 46 -15.62 -21.32 -9.97
CA GLU A 46 -16.26 -20.16 -10.61
C GLU A 46 -16.81 -19.16 -9.59
N THR A 47 -17.30 -19.68 -8.47
CA THR A 47 -17.77 -18.87 -7.34
C THR A 47 -16.61 -18.11 -6.69
N LEU A 48 -15.47 -18.77 -6.50
CA LEU A 48 -14.25 -18.17 -5.95
C LEU A 48 -13.65 -17.13 -6.91
N GLU A 49 -13.64 -17.40 -8.21
CA GLU A 49 -13.19 -16.47 -9.23
C GLU A 49 -14.07 -15.22 -9.29
N GLN A 50 -15.40 -15.36 -9.24
CA GLN A 50 -16.31 -14.21 -9.19
C GLN A 50 -16.20 -13.41 -7.89
N MET A 51 -16.07 -14.07 -6.74
CA MET A 51 -15.90 -13.38 -5.45
C MET A 51 -14.56 -12.63 -5.37
N THR A 52 -13.51 -13.17 -5.99
CA THR A 52 -12.18 -12.54 -6.02
C THR A 52 -11.99 -11.54 -7.16
N SER A 53 -12.84 -11.56 -8.19
CA SER A 53 -12.77 -10.66 -9.36
C SER A 53 -12.97 -9.18 -9.01
N LYS A 54 -13.80 -8.89 -8.00
CA LYS A 54 -14.11 -7.53 -7.54
C LYS A 54 -13.21 -7.02 -6.42
N VAL A 55 -12.32 -7.87 -5.89
CA VAL A 55 -11.30 -7.39 -4.97
C VAL A 55 -10.34 -6.56 -5.80
N GLN A 56 -10.30 -5.25 -5.53
CA GLN A 56 -9.29 -4.36 -6.09
C GLN A 56 -7.94 -4.91 -5.62
N ARG A 57 -7.30 -5.71 -6.48
CA ARG A 57 -5.94 -6.20 -6.27
C ARG A 57 -5.03 -4.99 -6.46
N ALA A 58 -5.02 -4.11 -5.47
CA ALA A 58 -3.92 -3.19 -5.27
C ALA A 58 -2.65 -4.03 -5.46
N SER A 59 -1.82 -3.61 -6.40
CA SER A 59 -0.66 -4.34 -6.91
C SER A 59 0.00 -5.13 -5.80
N ARG A 60 0.23 -6.44 -5.96
CA ARG A 60 0.84 -7.30 -4.93
C ARG A 60 2.16 -6.64 -4.47
N PRO A 61 2.21 -5.97 -3.29
CA PRO A 61 3.30 -5.04 -3.02
C PRO A 61 4.65 -5.75 -2.91
N SER A 62 4.63 -7.02 -2.49
CA SER A 62 5.81 -7.89 -2.42
C SER A 62 6.43 -8.22 -3.79
N GLU A 63 5.65 -8.21 -4.86
CA GLU A 63 6.06 -8.60 -6.22
C GLU A 63 6.26 -7.40 -7.15
N LEU A 64 6.14 -6.18 -6.64
CA LEU A 64 6.42 -4.97 -7.41
C LEU A 64 7.90 -4.87 -7.74
N LYS A 65 8.17 -4.50 -8.98
CA LYS A 65 9.52 -4.28 -9.51
C LYS A 65 9.50 -3.07 -10.42
N ILE A 66 10.47 -2.20 -10.26
CA ILE A 66 10.69 -1.06 -11.16
C ILE A 66 11.19 -1.62 -12.50
N THR A 67 10.49 -1.31 -13.59
CA THR A 67 10.81 -1.79 -14.94
C THR A 67 11.45 -0.71 -15.79
N ASP A 68 11.04 0.55 -15.61
CA ASP A 68 11.55 1.66 -16.38
C ASP A 68 11.52 2.97 -15.59
N MET A 69 12.30 3.92 -16.05
CA MET A 69 12.26 5.31 -15.60
C MET A 69 12.37 6.24 -16.80
N ARG A 70 11.41 7.15 -16.92
CA ARG A 70 11.27 8.12 -18.01
C ARG A 70 11.20 9.53 -17.46
N VAL A 71 11.41 10.52 -18.33
CA VAL A 71 11.30 11.93 -17.95
C VAL A 71 10.45 12.68 -18.97
N ALA A 72 9.64 13.60 -18.47
CA ALA A 72 8.89 14.56 -19.27
C ALA A 72 9.25 15.96 -18.78
N VAL A 73 9.62 16.85 -19.70
CA VAL A 73 9.95 18.24 -19.36
C VAL A 73 8.79 19.13 -19.76
N ILE A 74 8.19 19.81 -18.78
CA ILE A 74 7.11 20.76 -19.01
C ILE A 74 7.72 22.17 -19.03
N ASN A 75 7.34 22.96 -20.05
CA ASN A 75 7.92 24.28 -20.35
C ASN A 75 6.89 25.43 -20.24
N ASP A 76 5.96 25.34 -19.28
CA ASP A 76 4.85 26.30 -19.16
C ASP A 76 5.21 27.54 -18.31
N SER A 77 6.19 27.45 -17.40
CA SER A 77 6.67 28.58 -16.59
C SER A 77 8.07 28.31 -16.05
N GLY A 78 9.02 28.08 -16.95
CA GLY A 78 10.34 27.52 -16.64
C GLY A 78 10.39 26.00 -16.87
N ARG A 79 11.61 25.46 -16.80
CA ARG A 79 11.87 24.03 -17.08
C ARG A 79 11.54 23.21 -15.84
N LYS A 80 10.51 22.38 -15.91
CA LYS A 80 10.09 21.48 -14.82
C LYS A 80 10.20 20.03 -15.28
N PRO A 81 11.32 19.35 -15.02
CA PRO A 81 11.46 17.94 -15.36
C PRO A 81 10.70 17.08 -14.35
N ILE A 82 9.78 16.26 -14.85
CA ILE A 82 9.03 15.29 -14.07
C ILE A 82 9.52 13.91 -14.46
N ILE A 83 9.97 13.14 -13.47
CA ILE A 83 10.30 11.73 -13.65
C ILE A 83 9.06 10.87 -13.48
N ARG A 84 9.04 9.76 -14.21
CA ARG A 84 8.04 8.71 -14.10
C ARG A 84 8.74 7.37 -13.92
N LEU A 85 8.46 6.69 -12.81
CA LEU A 85 8.87 5.32 -12.57
C LEU A 85 7.73 4.38 -12.96
N ASP A 86 7.99 3.44 -13.86
CA ASP A 86 7.03 2.42 -14.27
C ASP A 86 7.37 1.08 -13.59
N THR A 87 6.35 0.26 -13.36
CA THR A 87 6.48 -1.05 -12.71
C THR A 87 5.91 -2.18 -13.55
N ASN A 88 6.24 -3.42 -13.19
CA ASN A 88 5.73 -4.64 -13.82
C ASN A 88 4.21 -4.85 -13.68
N GLN A 89 3.56 -4.21 -12.72
CA GLN A 89 2.12 -4.36 -12.45
C GLN A 89 1.29 -3.18 -12.99
N GLY A 90 1.88 -2.33 -13.84
CA GLY A 90 1.16 -1.23 -14.50
C GLY A 90 0.92 0.02 -13.64
N ILE A 91 1.33 0.01 -12.37
CA ILE A 91 1.36 1.23 -11.55
C ILE A 91 2.62 2.04 -11.83
N TYR A 92 2.52 3.35 -11.65
CA TYR A 92 3.62 4.28 -11.85
C TYR A 92 3.66 5.35 -10.77
N GLY A 93 4.86 5.86 -10.51
CA GLY A 93 5.11 6.96 -9.58
C GLY A 93 5.66 8.17 -10.30
N LEU A 94 5.31 9.36 -9.81
CA LEU A 94 5.78 10.63 -10.33
C LEU A 94 6.60 11.38 -9.29
N GLY A 95 7.64 12.05 -9.76
CA GLY A 95 8.49 12.91 -8.94
C GLY A 95 9.00 14.09 -9.73
N GLU A 96 9.12 15.24 -9.10
CA GLU A 96 9.63 16.45 -9.74
C GLU A 96 11.11 16.66 -9.43
N VAL A 97 11.90 16.95 -10.46
CA VAL A 97 13.27 17.41 -10.31
C VAL A 97 13.25 18.90 -9.98
N ARG A 98 13.93 19.26 -8.88
CA ARG A 98 14.02 20.66 -8.40
C ARG A 98 14.40 21.64 -9.52
N ASP A 99 13.83 22.84 -9.47
CA ASP A 99 14.12 23.91 -10.43
C ASP A 99 15.64 24.19 -10.60
N GLY A 100 16.03 24.29 -11.87
CA GLY A 100 17.40 24.48 -12.32
C GLY A 100 18.34 23.29 -12.12
N ALA A 101 17.86 22.14 -11.64
CA ALA A 101 18.61 20.88 -11.66
C ALA A 101 18.41 20.15 -13.00
N ASP A 102 19.47 19.48 -13.46
CA ASP A 102 19.46 18.74 -14.72
C ASP A 102 18.80 17.37 -14.51
N GLU A 103 17.83 17.01 -15.35
CA GLU A 103 17.14 15.72 -15.28
C GLU A 103 18.05 14.50 -15.50
N ARG A 104 19.21 14.70 -16.12
CA ARG A 104 20.22 13.65 -16.33
C ARG A 104 20.71 13.08 -15.00
N TYR A 105 20.75 13.87 -13.93
CA TYR A 105 21.06 13.37 -12.59
C TYR A 105 20.03 12.39 -12.08
N ALA A 106 18.75 12.58 -12.39
CA ALA A 106 17.74 11.59 -12.06
C ALA A 106 17.91 10.36 -12.96
N LEU A 107 18.03 10.53 -14.28
CA LEU A 107 18.15 9.44 -15.25
C LEU A 107 19.34 8.52 -14.97
N MET A 108 20.46 9.04 -14.46
CA MET A 108 21.61 8.21 -14.09
C MET A 108 21.29 7.20 -12.98
N LEU A 109 20.30 7.50 -12.12
CA LEU A 109 19.90 6.64 -11.02
C LEU A 109 19.10 5.42 -11.49
N LYS A 110 18.55 5.45 -12.71
CA LYS A 110 17.74 4.38 -13.30
C LYS A 110 18.38 3.01 -13.14
N SER A 111 19.63 2.86 -13.54
CA SER A 111 20.36 1.58 -13.54
C SER A 111 20.48 0.95 -12.15
N ARG A 112 20.38 1.74 -11.08
CA ARG A 112 20.47 1.27 -9.69
C ARG A 112 19.13 0.83 -9.11
N LEU A 113 18.03 1.15 -9.78
CA LEU A 113 16.66 0.93 -9.30
C LEU A 113 15.93 -0.19 -10.04
N LEU A 114 16.33 -0.48 -11.28
CA LEU A 114 15.68 -1.51 -12.10
C LEU A 114 15.65 -2.86 -11.41
N GLY A 115 14.50 -3.53 -11.46
CA GLY A 115 14.27 -4.84 -10.86
C GLY A 115 14.05 -4.85 -9.34
N LEU A 116 14.28 -3.72 -8.66
CA LEU A 116 14.07 -3.62 -7.21
C LEU A 116 12.62 -3.29 -6.87
N ASN A 117 12.23 -3.67 -5.65
CA ASN A 117 10.91 -3.40 -5.13
C ASN A 117 10.80 -1.95 -4.63
N PRO A 118 9.89 -1.13 -5.18
CA PRO A 118 9.73 0.28 -4.82
C PRO A 118 9.23 0.51 -3.38
N CYS A 119 8.62 -0.49 -2.74
CA CYS A 119 8.11 -0.37 -1.37
C CYS A 119 9.24 -0.33 -0.31
N ASN A 120 10.46 -0.73 -0.66
CA ASN A 120 11.63 -0.67 0.23
C ASN A 120 12.35 0.68 0.13
N ILE A 121 11.63 1.77 0.42
CA ILE A 121 12.06 3.14 0.13
C ILE A 121 13.39 3.50 0.80
N GLU A 122 13.56 3.21 2.09
CA GLU A 122 14.78 3.53 2.84
C GLU A 122 16.02 2.83 2.26
N MET A 123 15.87 1.57 1.84
CA MET A 123 16.96 0.83 1.19
C MET A 123 17.33 1.47 -0.15
N LEU A 124 16.34 1.78 -0.98
CA LEU A 124 16.55 2.42 -2.27
C LEU A 124 17.18 3.81 -2.11
N PHE A 125 16.68 4.59 -1.15
CA PHE A 125 17.21 5.90 -0.81
C PHE A 125 18.68 5.81 -0.41
N ARG A 126 19.06 4.85 0.45
CA ARG A 126 20.46 4.63 0.83
C ARG A 126 21.36 4.29 -0.37
N ILE A 127 20.86 3.55 -1.35
CA ILE A 127 21.60 3.24 -2.59
C ILE A 127 21.84 4.52 -3.40
N ILE A 128 20.81 5.35 -3.58
CA ILE A 128 20.88 6.52 -4.47
C ILE A 128 21.46 7.78 -3.80
N LYS A 129 21.35 7.91 -2.48
CA LYS A 129 21.74 9.11 -1.71
C LYS A 129 23.17 9.55 -1.95
N GLN A 130 24.08 8.59 -2.09
CA GLN A 130 25.51 8.86 -2.35
C GLN A 130 25.79 9.57 -3.68
N PHE A 131 24.85 9.52 -4.64
CA PHE A 131 24.97 10.21 -5.92
C PHE A 131 24.37 11.62 -5.91
N GLY A 132 23.71 12.01 -4.81
CA GLY A 132 23.24 13.36 -4.59
C GLY A 132 24.29 14.20 -3.85
N TYR A 133 24.37 15.48 -4.19
CA TYR A 133 25.19 16.45 -3.46
C TYR A 133 24.35 17.67 -3.09
N HIS A 134 24.95 18.63 -2.38
CA HIS A 134 24.25 19.84 -1.94
C HIS A 134 23.68 20.65 -3.12
N GLY A 135 22.55 21.33 -2.88
CA GLY A 135 21.93 22.23 -3.84
C GLY A 135 21.26 21.50 -5.01
N ARG A 136 21.56 21.91 -6.25
CA ARG A 136 20.90 21.41 -7.47
C ARG A 136 21.28 19.96 -7.80
N GLN A 137 22.45 19.50 -7.36
CA GLN A 137 22.93 18.15 -7.60
C GLN A 137 22.10 17.08 -6.85
N GLY A 138 21.44 17.45 -5.75
CA GLY A 138 20.53 16.58 -5.00
C GLY A 138 19.12 16.45 -5.60
N GLY A 139 18.78 17.31 -6.58
CA GLY A 139 17.42 17.38 -7.13
C GLY A 139 16.96 16.09 -7.81
N GLY A 140 17.89 15.33 -8.41
CA GLY A 140 17.58 14.03 -9.01
C GLY A 140 17.25 12.96 -7.98
N VAL A 141 17.97 12.94 -6.85
CA VAL A 141 17.73 11.99 -5.75
C VAL A 141 16.38 12.25 -5.09
N SER A 142 16.06 13.52 -4.80
CA SER A 142 14.76 13.89 -4.20
C SER A 142 13.59 13.56 -5.14
N ALA A 143 13.77 13.77 -6.45
CA ALA A 143 12.74 13.43 -7.43
C ALA A 143 12.43 11.93 -7.41
N VAL A 144 13.47 11.10 -7.42
CA VAL A 144 13.34 9.64 -7.34
C VAL A 144 12.64 9.22 -6.06
N GLU A 145 13.04 9.77 -4.91
CA GLU A 145 12.42 9.46 -3.63
C GLU A 145 10.92 9.80 -3.61
N MET A 146 10.53 10.97 -4.13
CA MET A 146 9.11 11.34 -4.26
C MET A 146 8.33 10.34 -5.13
N ALA A 147 8.90 9.92 -6.26
CA ALA A 147 8.28 8.94 -7.14
C ALA A 147 8.13 7.55 -6.48
N LEU A 148 9.07 7.15 -5.62
CA LEU A 148 8.97 5.92 -4.83
C LEU A 148 7.85 5.99 -3.79
N TRP A 149 7.69 7.14 -3.10
CA TRP A 149 6.59 7.36 -2.17
C TRP A 149 5.22 7.35 -2.87
N ASP A 150 5.11 7.98 -4.04
CA ASP A 150 3.89 7.93 -4.86
C ASP A 150 3.55 6.50 -5.30
N LEU A 151 4.55 5.72 -5.73
CA LEU A 151 4.37 4.29 -6.03
C LEU A 151 3.89 3.50 -4.81
N CYS A 152 4.50 3.74 -3.65
CA CYS A 152 4.16 3.06 -2.41
C CYS A 152 2.71 3.35 -2.00
N GLY A 153 2.30 4.62 -2.02
CA GLY A 153 0.90 5.01 -1.75
C GLY A 153 -0.08 4.34 -2.70
N LYS A 154 0.22 4.32 -4.01
CA LYS A 154 -0.61 3.63 -5.02
C LYS A 154 -0.63 2.11 -4.86
N ALA A 155 0.49 1.50 -4.46
CA ALA A 155 0.60 0.07 -4.21
C ALA A 155 -0.24 -0.37 -3.00
N TYR A 156 -0.24 0.45 -1.93
CA TYR A 156 -0.99 0.16 -0.71
C TYR A 156 -2.42 0.71 -0.72
N GLY A 157 -2.79 1.53 -1.72
CA GLY A 157 -4.11 2.15 -1.82
C GLY A 157 -4.38 3.20 -0.75
N VAL A 158 -3.32 3.81 -0.19
CA VAL A 158 -3.40 4.81 0.88
C VAL A 158 -2.66 6.08 0.48
N PRO A 159 -3.12 7.27 0.90
CA PRO A 159 -2.38 8.50 0.66
C PRO A 159 -1.05 8.51 1.42
N VAL A 160 -0.01 9.08 0.83
CA VAL A 160 1.37 9.04 1.35
C VAL A 160 1.50 9.57 2.78
N TRP A 161 0.75 10.60 3.16
CA TRP A 161 0.78 11.13 4.53
C TRP A 161 0.36 10.09 5.60
N GLN A 162 -0.47 9.10 5.26
CA GLN A 162 -0.79 8.00 6.18
C GLN A 162 0.42 7.08 6.41
N LEU A 163 1.23 6.87 5.37
CA LEU A 163 2.45 6.06 5.46
C LEU A 163 3.53 6.73 6.32
N LEU A 164 3.49 8.06 6.44
CA LEU A 164 4.47 8.86 7.18
C LEU A 164 4.13 9.08 8.66
N GLY A 165 3.09 8.41 9.18
CA GLY A 165 2.71 8.50 10.59
C GLY A 165 1.28 8.97 10.86
N GLY A 166 0.49 9.22 9.81
CA GLY A 166 -0.91 9.61 9.98
C GLY A 166 -1.09 11.08 10.38
N ARG A 167 -2.32 11.44 10.75
CA ARG A 167 -2.70 12.76 11.25
C ARG A 167 -2.68 12.80 12.77
#